data_AF-A0A9D6YE80-F1
#
_entry.id   AF-A0A9D6YE80-F1
#
_cell.length_a   1.000
_cell.length_b   1.000
_cell.length_c   1.000
_cell.angle_alpha   90.00
_cell.angle_beta   90.00
_cell.angle_gamma   90.00
#
_symmetry.space_group_name_H-M   'P 1'
#
loop_
_entity.id
_entity.type
_entity.pdbx_description
1 polymer ?
#
loop_
_entity_poly.entity_id
_entity_poly.type
_entity_poly.pdbx_seq_one_letter_code
_entity_poly.pdbx_strand_id
1 'polypeptide(L)'
;MKTLTITQARKNLGQLCNEAGRGKVVGIISGHQIFQLKPVQVVAWDDTYVAKEYGVSAAEMDTFVARADADISRKERRGAYTRFKGKFDPTSLTMCRVS
;
A
#
# COMPACT_ATOMS: atom_id res chain seq x y z
N MET A 1 24.53 -13.14 17.12
CA MET A 1 23.50 -13.79 16.27
C MET A 1 23.22 -15.17 16.85
N LYS A 2 21.95 -15.54 17.06
CA LYS A 2 21.55 -16.85 17.59
C LYS A 2 20.90 -17.67 16.48
N THR A 3 21.46 -18.85 16.18
CA THR A 3 20.96 -19.75 15.14
C THR A 3 20.37 -21.01 15.75
N LEU A 4 19.22 -21.45 15.26
CA LEU A 4 18.49 -22.64 15.76
C LEU A 4 18.02 -23.49 14.59
N THR A 5 17.88 -24.81 14.80
CA THR A 5 17.30 -25.68 13.77
C THR A 5 15.82 -25.40 13.60
N ILE A 6 15.25 -25.74 12.44
CA ILE A 6 13.82 -25.58 12.16
C ILE A 6 12.93 -26.22 13.24
N THR A 7 13.33 -27.37 13.79
CA THR A 7 12.60 -28.08 14.85
C THR A 7 12.60 -27.30 16.16
N GLN A 8 13.73 -26.72 16.55
CA GLN A 8 13.84 -25.87 17.74
C GLN A 8 13.10 -24.54 17.55
N ALA A 9 13.11 -24.00 16.33
CA ALA A 9 12.39 -22.79 15.99
C ALA A 9 10.88 -22.98 16.06
N ARG A 10 10.35 -24.09 15.55
CA ARG A 10 8.90 -24.41 15.62
C ARG A 10 8.40 -24.48 17.06
N LYS A 11 9.16 -25.08 17.98
CA LYS A 11 8.78 -25.18 19.40
C LYS A 11 8.78 -23.82 20.12
N ASN A 12 9.59 -22.87 19.67
CA ASN A 12 9.85 -21.62 20.39
C ASN A 12 9.53 -20.36 19.57
N LEU A 13 8.72 -20.47 18.51
CA LEU A 13 8.56 -19.39 17.51
C LEU A 13 8.12 -18.06 18.14
N GLY A 14 7.14 -18.09 19.05
CA GLY A 14 6.66 -16.87 19.73
C GLY A 14 7.75 -16.15 20.52
N GLN A 15 8.58 -16.89 21.26
CA GLN A 15 9.74 -16.31 21.97
C GLN A 15 10.75 -15.73 20.99
N LEU A 16 11.03 -16.43 19.88
CA LEU A 16 11.96 -15.97 18.86
C LEU A 16 11.47 -14.69 18.16
N CYS A 17 10.17 -14.57 17.89
CA CYS A 17 9.57 -13.35 17.38
C CYS A 17 9.71 -12.19 18.38
N ASN A 18 9.49 -12.42 19.68
CA ASN A 18 9.69 -11.42 20.72
C ASN A 18 11.16 -10.98 20.84
N GLU A 19 12.09 -11.92 20.73
CA GLU A 19 13.53 -11.63 20.72
C GLU A 19 13.92 -10.81 19.49
N ALA A 20 13.44 -11.18 18.30
CA ALA A 20 13.65 -10.45 17.06
C ALA A 20 13.02 -9.04 17.10
N GLY A 21 11.82 -8.90 17.67
CA GLY A 21 11.15 -7.63 17.90
C GLY A 21 11.92 -6.68 18.83
N ARG A 22 12.72 -7.23 19.76
CA ARG A 22 13.63 -6.46 20.63
C ARG A 22 14.98 -6.17 19.98
N GLY A 23 15.14 -6.43 18.68
CA GLY A 23 16.37 -6.18 17.93
C GLY A 23 17.44 -7.26 18.04
N LYS A 24 17.14 -8.42 18.66
CA LYS A 24 18.10 -9.54 18.67
C LYS A 24 18.16 -10.20 17.29
N VAL A 25 19.37 -10.49 16.83
CA VAL A 25 19.58 -11.19 15.55
C VAL A 25 19.32 -12.69 15.72
N VAL A 26 18.18 -13.17 15.21
CA VAL A 26 17.75 -14.58 15.25
C VAL A 26 17.77 -15.17 13.84
N GLY A 27 18.37 -16.36 13.70
CA GLY A 27 18.41 -17.13 12.46
C GLY A 27 17.84 -18.54 12.63
N ILE A 28 17.09 -19.03 11.65
CA ILE A 28 16.57 -20.40 11.58
C ILE A 28 17.32 -21.14 10.48
N ILE A 29 17.96 -22.25 10.84
CA ILE A 29 18.63 -23.15 9.92
C ILE A 29 17.60 -24.16 9.39
N SER A 30 17.49 -24.26 8.07
CA SER A 30 16.69 -25.26 7.38
C SER A 30 17.51 -25.84 6.23
N GLY A 31 17.93 -27.11 6.38
CA GLY A 31 18.85 -27.75 5.44
C GLY A 31 20.15 -26.95 5.30
N HIS A 32 20.43 -26.49 4.08
CA HIS A 32 21.62 -25.71 3.73
C HIS A 32 21.39 -24.19 3.76
N GLN A 33 20.22 -23.74 4.22
CA GLN A 33 19.82 -22.32 4.22
C GLN A 33 19.64 -21.79 5.64
N ILE A 34 19.86 -20.49 5.80
CA ILE A 34 19.64 -19.75 7.05
C ILE A 34 18.65 -18.61 6.80
N PHE A 35 17.53 -18.63 7.50
CA PHE A 35 16.49 -17.63 7.45
C PHE A 35 16.62 -16.66 8.62
N GLN A 36 16.77 -15.36 8.36
CA GLN A 36 16.80 -14.35 9.41
C GLN A 36 15.38 -13.91 9.78
N LEU A 37 15.04 -13.91 11.07
CA LEU A 37 13.81 -13.29 11.54
C LEU A 37 14.03 -11.78 11.67
N LYS A 38 13.22 -11.01 10.95
CA LYS A 38 13.11 -9.57 11.11
C LYS A 38 11.64 -9.20 11.36
N PRO A 39 11.35 -8.39 12.39
CA PRO A 39 10.02 -7.82 12.53
C PRO A 39 9.75 -6.94 11.30
N VAL A 40 8.59 -7.15 10.66
CA VAL A 40 8.10 -6.31 9.58
C VAL A 40 6.98 -5.46 10.14
N GLN A 41 7.08 -4.15 9.97
CA GLN A 41 6.00 -3.25 10.31
C GLN A 41 4.94 -3.36 9.22
N VAL A 42 3.80 -3.94 9.57
CA VAL A 42 2.63 -3.97 8.68
C VAL A 42 1.96 -2.63 8.84
N VAL A 43 2.10 -1.78 7.82
CA VAL A 43 1.38 -0.51 7.75
C VAL A 43 0.03 -0.78 7.09
N ALA A 44 -1.05 -0.19 7.64
CA ALA A 44 -2.34 -0.23 6.98
C ALA A 44 -2.19 0.40 5.58
N TRP A 45 -2.79 -0.24 4.58
CA TRP A 45 -2.68 0.16 3.17
C TRP A 45 -3.12 1.61 2.92
N ASP A 46 -4.03 2.14 3.75
CA ASP A 46 -4.61 3.46 3.58
C ASP A 46 -3.60 4.60 3.74
N ASP A 47 -2.55 4.44 4.56
CA ASP A 47 -1.64 5.54 4.91
C ASP A 47 -0.40 5.62 4.01
N THR A 48 -0.10 4.61 3.20
CA THR A 48 1.23 4.47 2.57
C THR A 48 1.25 4.35 1.06
N TYR A 49 0.13 3.99 0.43
CA TYR A 49 0.13 3.84 -1.03
C TYR A 49 0.18 5.21 -1.74
N VAL A 50 -0.64 6.17 -1.30
CA VAL A 50 -0.67 7.54 -1.87
C VAL A 50 0.62 8.30 -1.54
N ALA A 51 1.08 8.23 -0.30
CA ALA A 51 2.24 8.99 0.15
C ALA A 51 3.57 8.51 -0.45
N LYS A 52 3.71 7.21 -0.74
CA LYS A 52 4.97 6.64 -1.21
C LYS A 52 5.08 6.63 -2.74
N GLU A 53 3.97 6.47 -3.46
CA GLU A 53 3.99 6.38 -4.93
C GLU A 53 3.86 7.75 -5.59
N TYR A 54 3.13 8.69 -4.99
CA TYR A 54 2.96 10.04 -5.53
C TYR A 54 3.71 11.13 -4.74
N GLY A 55 4.35 10.77 -3.61
CA GLY A 55 5.15 11.72 -2.80
C GLY A 55 4.31 12.80 -2.11
N VAL A 56 3.00 12.58 -1.97
CA VAL A 56 2.04 13.58 -1.49
C VAL A 56 1.60 13.22 -0.07
N SER A 57 1.67 14.17 0.86
CA SER A 57 1.13 13.96 2.20
C SER A 57 -0.40 13.84 2.17
N ALA A 58 -0.99 13.19 3.19
CA ALA A 58 -2.44 13.08 3.32
C ALA A 58 -3.13 14.46 3.30
N ALA A 59 -2.54 15.46 3.95
CA ALA A 59 -3.09 16.83 3.99
C ALA A 59 -3.08 17.52 2.62
N GLU A 60 -2.07 17.27 1.80
CA GLU A 60 -2.00 17.78 0.43
C GLU A 60 -3.03 17.09 -0.48
N MET A 61 -3.26 15.78 -0.27
CA MET A 61 -4.32 15.03 -0.96
C MET A 61 -5.71 15.57 -0.60
N ASP A 62 -6.00 15.80 0.68
CA ASP A 62 -7.27 16.38 1.13
C ASP A 62 -7.48 17.77 0.54
N THR A 63 -6.43 18.57 0.49
CA THR A 63 -6.46 19.91 -0.13
C THR A 63 -6.75 19.82 -1.63
N PHE A 64 -6.19 18.83 -2.33
CA PHE A 64 -6.45 18.60 -3.74
C PHE A 64 -7.91 18.19 -3.99
N VAL A 65 -8.43 17.22 -3.22
CA VAL A 65 -9.82 16.77 -3.30
C VAL A 65 -10.79 17.94 -3.08
N ALA A 66 -10.58 18.72 -2.02
CA ALA A 66 -11.42 19.88 -1.73
C ALA A 66 -11.43 20.92 -2.86
N ARG A 67 -10.28 21.16 -3.51
CA ARG A 67 -10.19 22.06 -4.67
C ARG A 67 -10.92 21.51 -5.89
N ALA A 68 -10.74 20.22 -6.18
CA ALA A 68 -11.39 19.55 -7.30
C ALA A 68 -12.93 19.58 -7.16
N ASP A 69 -13.44 19.27 -5.97
CA ASP A 69 -14.88 19.30 -5.68
C ASP A 69 -15.47 20.71 -5.80
N ALA A 70 -14.75 21.72 -5.32
CA ALA A 70 -15.15 23.12 -5.46
C ALA A 70 -15.21 23.56 -6.93
N ASP A 71 -14.29 23.08 -7.76
CA ASP A 71 -14.25 23.37 -9.20
C ASP A 71 -15.37 22.65 -9.96
N ILE A 72 -15.64 21.38 -9.63
CA ILE A 72 -16.79 20.63 -10.17
C ILE A 72 -18.09 21.37 -9.82
N SER A 73 -18.29 21.67 -8.53
CA SER A 73 -19.47 22.42 -8.06
C SER A 73 -19.64 23.76 -8.77
N ARG A 74 -18.55 24.47 -9.04
CA ARG A 74 -18.57 25.75 -9.76
C ARG A 74 -18.95 25.56 -11.23
N LYS A 75 -18.40 24.54 -11.89
CA LYS A 75 -18.72 24.20 -13.29
C LYS A 75 -20.18 23.75 -13.42
N GLU A 76 -20.71 23.00 -12.45
CA GLU A 76 -22.12 22.60 -12.38
C GLU A 76 -23.04 23.80 -12.27
N ARG A 77 -22.80 24.70 -11.31
CA ARG A 77 -23.63 25.92 -11.14
C ARG A 77 -23.62 26.83 -12.37
N ARG A 78 -22.53 26.84 -13.13
CA ARG A 78 -22.40 27.62 -14.37
C ARG A 78 -23.00 26.93 -15.59
N GLY A 79 -23.56 25.72 -15.44
CA GLY A 79 -24.11 24.96 -16.56
C GLY A 79 -23.06 24.51 -17.58
N ALA A 80 -21.79 24.41 -17.17
CA ALA A 80 -20.68 24.07 -18.06
C ALA A 80 -20.66 22.59 -18.47
N TYR A 81 -21.53 21.76 -17.88
CA TYR A 81 -21.68 20.36 -18.23
C TYR A 81 -22.86 20.16 -19.20
N THR A 82 -22.56 19.59 -20.36
CA THR A 82 -23.59 19.12 -21.29
C THR A 82 -23.95 17.68 -20.96
N ARG A 83 -25.25 17.37 -20.88
CA ARG A 83 -25.72 16.00 -20.72
C ARG A 83 -25.32 15.17 -21.94
N PHE A 84 -24.53 14.13 -21.72
CA PHE A 84 -24.21 13.16 -22.77
C PHE A 84 -25.51 12.45 -23.22
N LYS A 85 -25.84 12.54 -24.51
CA LYS A 85 -27.06 11.95 -25.10
C LYS A 85 -26.81 10.62 -25.82
N GLY A 86 -25.57 10.17 -25.90
CA GLY A 86 -25.21 8.90 -26.55
C GLY A 86 -25.48 7.69 -25.66
N LYS A 87 -25.48 6.50 -26.27
CA LYS A 87 -25.37 5.25 -25.51
C LYS A 87 -23.92 5.10 -25.03
N PHE A 88 -23.72 4.94 -23.73
CA PHE A 88 -22.41 4.67 -23.17
C PHE A 88 -21.99 3.25 -23.56
N ASP A 89 -20.91 3.12 -24.33
CA ASP A 89 -20.29 1.83 -24.64
C ASP A 89 -18.94 1.73 -23.92
N PRO A 90 -18.82 0.94 -22.85
CA PRO A 90 -17.57 0.81 -22.09
C PRO A 90 -16.43 0.21 -22.93
N THR A 91 -16.73 -0.53 -24.00
CA THR A 91 -15.75 -1.15 -24.89
C THR A 91 -15.00 -0.11 -25.74
N SER A 92 -15.59 1.07 -25.93
CA SER A 92 -14.98 2.19 -26.66
C SER A 92 -13.84 2.88 -25.89
N LEU A 93 -13.81 2.74 -24.56
CA LEU A 93 -12.79 3.35 -23.70
C LEU A 93 -11.49 2.54 -23.67
N THR A 94 -11.54 1.25 -23.97
CA THR A 94 -10.39 0.34 -23.95
C THR A 94 -9.46 0.50 -25.15
N MET A 95 -9.84 1.29 -26.17
CA MET A 95 -9.04 1.53 -27.38
C MET A 95 -8.10 2.75 -27.30
N CYS A 96 -8.06 3.49 -26.18
CA CYS A 96 -7.00 4.48 -25.96
C CYS A 96 -5.73 3.77 -25.46
N ARG A 97 -5.11 2.96 -26.34
CA ARG A 97 -3.75 2.46 -26.13
C ARG A 97 -2.81 3.65 -26.35
N VAL A 98 -2.24 4.15 -25.24
CA VAL A 98 -1.14 5.11 -25.27
C VAL A 98 -0.08 4.58 -26.24
N SER A 99 0.14 5.33 -27.32
CA SER A 99 1.18 5.11 -28.32
C SER A 99 2.42 5.90 -27.92
#